data_AF-A0A7Y9L0S6-F1
#
_entry.id   AF-A0A7Y9L0S6-F1
#
_cell.length_a   1.000
_cell.length_b   1.000
_cell.length_c   1.000
_cell.angle_alpha   90.00
_cell.angle_beta   90.00
_cell.angle_gamma   90.00
#
_symmetry.space_group_name_H-M   'P 1'
#
loop_
_entity.id
_entity.type
_entity.pdbx_description
1 polymer ?
#
loop_
_entity_poly.entity_id
_entity_poly.type
_entity_poly.pdbx_seq_one_letter_code
_entity_poly.pdbx_strand_id
1 'polypeptide(L)' 'MDVLTGPRSTPEQMGDLMELSGMLGIPLLTSCERDLISVTTLYRVAGWEFCPLSAADVLIAATYRLTIKDL' A
#
# COMPACT_ATOMS: atom_id res chain seq x y z
N MET A 1 11.82 -3.41 -5.05
CA MET A 1 11.26 -2.05 -4.90
C MET A 1 10.26 -2.09 -3.76
N ASP A 2 10.11 -1.00 -3.00
CA ASP A 2 9.19 -0.96 -1.87
C ASP A 2 7.99 -0.08 -2.22
N VAL A 3 6.80 -0.45 -1.76
CA VAL A 3 5.56 0.30 -2.01
C VAL A 3 4.70 0.40 -0.75
N LEU A 4 3.83 1.40 -0.72
CA LEU A 4 2.95 1.71 0.40
C LEU A 4 1.48 1.49 0.00
N THR A 5 0.72 0.86 0.89
CA THR A 5 -0.75 0.80 0.85
C THR A 5 -1.35 1.23 2.19
N GLY A 6 -2.58 1.70 2.19
CA GLY A 6 -3.25 2.22 3.38
C GLY A 6 -4.67 2.70 3.07
N PRO A 7 -5.40 3.24 4.05
CA PRO A 7 -6.75 3.77 3.85
C PRO A 7 -6.80 4.76 2.68
N ARG A 8 -7.75 4.57 1.77
CA ARG A 8 -7.94 5.41 0.57
C ARG A 8 -9.40 5.39 0.07
N SER A 9 -10.33 5.14 0.98
CA SER A 9 -11.76 5.11 0.66
C SER A 9 -12.36 6.52 0.54
N THR A 10 -11.70 7.54 1.11
CA THR A 10 -12.11 8.94 1.01
C THR A 10 -10.96 9.83 0.49
N PRO A 11 -11.25 11.03 -0.04
CA PRO A 11 -10.23 11.98 -0.46
C PRO A 11 -9.26 12.37 0.66
N GLU A 12 -9.76 12.51 1.89
CA GLU A 12 -8.97 12.83 3.08
C GLU A 12 -7.99 11.70 3.39
N GLN A 13 -8.47 10.45 3.42
CA GLN A 13 -7.61 9.28 3.63
C GLN A 13 -6.53 9.16 2.55
N MET A 14 -6.89 9.43 1.29
CA MET A 14 -5.94 9.44 0.18
C MET A 14 -4.92 10.58 0.35
N GLY A 15 -5.34 11.76 0.81
CA GLY A 15 -4.47 12.89 1.12
C GLY A 15 -3.44 12.55 2.20
N ASP A 16 -3.89 11.97 3.32
CA ASP A 16 -3.02 11.53 4.41
C ASP A 16 -2.02 10.46 3.93
N LEU A 17 -2.49 9.52 3.12
CA LEU A 17 -1.66 8.46 2.56
C LEU A 17 -0.61 9.01 1.58
N MET A 18 -0.96 10.00 0.77
CA MET A 18 -0.02 10.72 -0.11
C MET A 18 1.02 11.52 0.67
N GLU A 19 0.61 12.18 1.74
CA GLU A 19 1.53 12.91 2.62
C GLU A 19 2.54 11.93 3.25
N LEU A 20 2.07 10.82 3.80
CA LEU A 20 2.93 9.79 4.40
C LEU A 20 3.89 9.19 3.37
N SER A 21 3.41 8.92 2.15
CA SER A 21 4.25 8.47 1.04
C SER A 21 5.38 9.45 0.73
N GLY A 22 5.06 10.75 0.69
CA GLY A 22 6.05 11.82 0.49
C GLY A 22 7.06 11.91 1.63
N MET A 23 6.61 11.78 2.88
CA MET A 23 7.48 11.81 4.06
C MET A 23 8.45 10.62 4.13
N LEU A 24 7.98 9.42 3.80
CA LEU A 24 8.79 8.21 3.84
C LEU A 24 9.62 7.99 2.58
N GLY A 25 9.32 8.71 1.48
CA GLY A 25 9.92 8.47 0.17
C GLY A 25 9.54 7.11 -0.42
N ILE A 26 8.44 6.50 0.04
CA ILE A 26 7.94 5.20 -0.44
C ILE A 26 6.77 5.45 -1.37
N PRO A 27 6.82 4.99 -2.64
CA PRO A 27 5.74 5.22 -3.60
C PRO A 27 4.45 4.50 -3.23
N LEU A 28 3.31 5.13 -3.52
CA LEU A 28 1.99 4.53 -3.36
C LEU A 28 1.70 3.46 -4.40
N LEU A 29 1.03 2.39 -3.97
CA LEU A 29 0.46 1.40 -4.86
C LEU A 29 -0.88 1.91 -5.43
N THR A 30 -0.86 2.72 -6.48
CA THR A 30 -2.05 3.51 -6.85
C THR A 30 -3.04 2.81 -7.77
N SER A 31 -2.64 1.91 -8.68
CA SER A 31 -3.61 1.22 -9.57
C SER A 31 -3.03 0.21 -10.56
N CYS A 32 -1.71 0.04 -10.63
CA CYS A 32 -1.10 -0.95 -11.52
C CYS A 32 -0.58 -2.12 -10.69
N GLU A 33 -1.41 -3.15 -10.50
CA GLU A 33 -0.97 -4.42 -9.89
C GLU A 33 0.24 -5.03 -10.61
N ARG A 34 0.48 -4.64 -11.88
CA ARG A 34 1.70 -4.97 -12.63
C ARG A 34 2.99 -4.51 -11.96
N ASP A 35 2.95 -3.46 -11.12
CA ASP A 35 4.13 -2.98 -10.42
C ASP A 35 4.57 -3.93 -9.30
N LEU A 36 3.65 -4.76 -8.77
CA LEU A 36 3.94 -5.75 -7.72
C LEU A 36 4.92 -6.85 -8.15
N ILE A 37 5.08 -7.09 -9.45
CA ILE A 37 6.07 -8.06 -9.98
C ILE A 37 7.51 -7.66 -9.64
N SER A 38 7.78 -6.35 -9.51
CA SER A 38 9.10 -5.80 -9.20
C SER A 38 9.26 -5.37 -7.73
N VAL A 39 8.18 -5.51 -6.96
CA VAL A 39 8.15 -5.14 -5.55
C VAL A 39 8.71 -6.29 -4.71
N THR A 40 9.40 -5.92 -3.65
CA THR A 40 9.99 -6.83 -2.65
C THR A 40 9.29 -6.68 -1.30
N THR A 41 8.85 -5.44 -0.98
CA THR A 41 8.20 -5.11 0.28
C THR A 41 6.93 -4.30 0.05
N LEU A 42 5.83 -4.72 0.67
CA LEU A 42 4.61 -3.92 0.85
C LEU A 42 4.57 -3.40 2.28
N TYR A 43 4.58 -2.08 2.43
CA TYR A 43 4.28 -1.42 3.70
C TYR A 43 2.77 -1.13 3.77
N ARG A 44 2.14 -1.48 4.89
CA ARG A 44 0.71 -1.23 5.13
C ARG A 44 0.52 -0.28 6.30
N VAL A 45 -0.22 0.80 6.05
CA VAL A 45 -0.57 1.81 7.06
C VAL A 45 -1.73 1.32 7.91
N ALA A 46 -1.74 1.67 9.20
CA ALA A 46 -2.86 1.43 10.09
C ALA A 46 -4.23 1.81 9.46
N GLY A 47 -5.24 0.97 9.67
CA GLY A 47 -6.57 1.15 9.08
C GLY A 47 -6.74 0.49 7.71
N TRP A 48 -5.68 -0.13 7.14
CA TRP A 48 -5.75 -0.81 5.83
C TRP A 48 -6.84 -1.90 5.79
N GLU A 49 -7.13 -2.55 6.93
CA GLU A 49 -8.14 -3.61 7.00
C GLU A 49 -9.57 -3.10 6.76
N PHE A 50 -9.82 -1.81 6.97
CA PHE A 50 -11.11 -1.17 6.73
C PHE A 50 -11.25 -0.58 5.32
N CYS A 51 -10.20 -0.68 4.49
CA CYS A 51 -10.23 -0.26 3.10
C CYS A 51 -10.18 -1.49 2.18
N PRO A 52 -11.27 -1.84 1.47
CA PRO A 52 -11.31 -3.03 0.61
C PRO A 52 -10.20 -3.09 -0.44
N LEU A 53 -9.80 -1.94 -0.99
CA LEU A 53 -8.71 -1.84 -1.97
C LEU A 53 -7.36 -2.21 -1.34
N SER A 54 -7.10 -1.71 -0.13
CA SER A 54 -5.84 -1.95 0.59
C SER A 54 -5.77 -3.37 1.13
N ALA A 55 -6.91 -3.94 1.53
CA ALA A 55 -7.02 -5.36 1.82
C ALA A 55 -6.71 -6.24 0.60
N ALA A 56 -7.18 -5.84 -0.59
CA ALA A 56 -6.84 -6.54 -1.83
C ALA A 56 -5.34 -6.47 -2.13
N ASP A 57 -4.70 -5.31 -1.98
CA ASP A 57 -3.24 -5.17 -2.16
C ASP A 57 -2.46 -6.13 -1.25
N VAL A 58 -2.85 -6.21 0.03
CA VAL A 58 -2.21 -7.10 1.01
C VAL A 58 -2.41 -8.57 0.65
N LEU A 59 -3.60 -8.94 0.18
CA LEU A 59 -3.89 -10.30 -0.30
C LEU A 59 -3.02 -10.67 -1.51
N ILE A 60 -2.89 -9.76 -2.46
CA ILE A 60 -2.07 -9.95 -3.66
C ILE A 60 -0.59 -10.06 -3.25
N ALA A 61 -0.09 -9.15 -2.43
CA ALA A 61 1.28 -9.18 -1.93
C ALA A 61 1.60 -10.49 -1.18
N ALA A 62 0.67 -10.99 -0.36
CA ALA A 62 0.82 -12.28 0.30
C ALA A 62 0.86 -13.45 -0.69
N THR A 63 0.04 -13.42 -1.73
CA THR A 63 0.02 -14.43 -2.81
C THR A 63 1.35 -14.49 -3.56
N TYR A 64 1.96 -13.33 -3.82
CA TYR A 64 3.28 -13.21 -4.44
C TYR A 64 4.45 -13.39 -3.45
N ARG A 65 4.17 -13.71 -2.18
CA ARG A 65 5.18 -13.89 -1.11
C ARG A 65 6.08 -12.67 -0.90
N LEU A 66 5.53 -11.47 -1.10
CA LEU A 66 6.22 -10.23 -0.78
C LEU A 66 6.42 -10.12 0.74
N THR A 67 7.46 -9.38 1.15
CA THR A 67 7.61 -9.01 2.56
C THR A 67 6.54 -7.99 2.91
N ILE A 68 5.72 -8.26 3.92
CA ILE A 68 4.68 -7.32 4.38
C ILE A 68 5.13 -6.74 5.71
N LYS A 69 5.09 -5.40 5.84
CA LYS A 69 5.47 -4.68 7.06
C LYS A 69 4.40 -3.69 7.46
N ASP A 70 4.12 -3.63 8.76
CA ASP A 70 3.27 -2.61 9.36
C ASP A 70 4.05 -1.30 9.55
N LEU A 71 3.37 -0.17 9.33
CA LEU A 71 3.84 1.19 9.64
C LEU A 71 2.95 1.84 10.70
#